data_AF-A0A2K3M6Z2-F1
#
_entry.id   AF-A0A2K3M6Z2-F1
#
_cell.length_a   1.000
_cell.length_b   1.000
_cell.length_c   1.000
_cell.angle_alpha   90.00
_cell.angle_beta   90.00
_cell.angle_gamma   90.00
#
_symmetry.space_group_name_H-M   'P 1'
#
loop_
_entity.id
_entity.type
_entity.pdbx_description
1 polymer ?
#
loop_
_entity_poly.entity_id
_entity_poly.type
_entity_poly.pdbx_seq_one_letter_code
_entity_poly.pdbx_strand_id
1 'polypeptide(L)'
;MLQMISSVTITDAEDRNRGLHCRVLLLNIFGRVVSHLRFTADIWYAVIRWLGATAVLPANVLMSYGMLVGCGNNKKRKKGFSIVWLAFVWAIWKARNNRVFNNTEVEAEEVVDYIQRISWQ
;
A
#
# COMPACT_ATOMS: atom_id res chain seq x y z
N MET A 1 -2.81 -5.27 -24.49
CA MET A 1 -2.83 -3.89 -23.98
C MET A 1 -4.24 -3.28 -23.90
N LEU A 2 -5.20 -3.65 -24.77
CA LEU A 2 -6.60 -3.17 -24.68
C LEU A 2 -7.55 -4.07 -23.88
N GLN A 3 -7.20 -5.33 -23.62
CA GLN A 3 -8.03 -6.27 -22.83
C GLN A 3 -7.90 -6.08 -21.31
N MET A 4 -6.88 -5.36 -20.85
CA MET A 4 -6.71 -5.02 -19.43
C MET A 4 -7.56 -3.81 -19.03
N ILE A 5 -8.08 -3.05 -20.01
CA ILE A 5 -8.87 -1.84 -19.79
C ILE A 5 -10.35 -2.20 -19.58
N SER A 6 -10.91 -3.19 -20.28
CA SER A 6 -12.35 -3.51 -20.16
C SER A 6 -12.72 -4.16 -18.82
N SER A 7 -11.86 -5.03 -18.29
CA SER A 7 -12.08 -5.66 -16.97
C SER A 7 -11.90 -4.67 -15.82
N VAL A 8 -10.99 -3.70 -15.97
CA VAL A 8 -10.77 -2.62 -15.01
C VAL A 8 -11.91 -1.59 -15.07
N THR A 9 -12.50 -1.33 -16.25
CA THR A 9 -13.58 -0.34 -16.38
C THR A 9 -14.89 -0.71 -15.67
N ILE A 10 -15.20 -1.99 -15.48
CA ILE A 10 -16.44 -2.42 -14.81
C ILE A 10 -16.30 -2.29 -13.28
N THR A 11 -15.14 -2.60 -12.70
CA THR A 11 -14.83 -2.32 -11.28
C THR A 11 -14.56 -0.83 -11.03
N ASP A 12 -14.00 -0.11 -12.01
CA ASP A 12 -13.77 1.33 -11.93
C ASP A 12 -15.05 2.15 -11.88
N ALA A 13 -16.19 1.65 -12.39
CA ALA A 13 -17.44 2.41 -12.38
C ALA A 13 -18.01 2.55 -10.95
N GLU A 14 -17.86 1.52 -10.12
CA GLU A 14 -18.16 1.58 -8.68
C GLU A 14 -17.11 2.37 -7.88
N ASP A 15 -15.84 2.34 -8.30
CA ASP A 15 -14.76 3.11 -7.66
C ASP A 15 -14.74 4.59 -8.08
N ARG A 16 -15.31 4.96 -9.23
CA ARG A 16 -15.39 6.36 -9.69
C ARG A 16 -16.34 7.20 -8.84
N ASN A 17 -17.41 6.60 -8.31
CA ASN A 17 -18.29 7.27 -7.34
C ASN A 17 -17.60 7.46 -5.97
N ARG A 18 -16.50 6.74 -5.71
CA ARG A 18 -15.57 6.96 -4.58
C ARG A 18 -14.47 7.99 -4.90
N GLY A 19 -14.49 8.64 -6.07
CA GLY A 19 -13.55 9.71 -6.41
C GLY A 19 -13.66 10.94 -5.49
N LEU A 20 -14.86 11.23 -4.97
CA LEU A 20 -15.03 12.23 -3.89
C LEU A 20 -14.55 11.71 -2.53
N HIS A 21 -14.51 10.40 -2.34
CA HIS A 21 -14.00 9.73 -1.14
C HIS A 21 -12.46 9.73 -1.09
N CYS A 22 -11.75 9.80 -2.24
CA CYS A 22 -10.28 9.93 -2.29
C CYS A 22 -9.74 11.19 -1.58
N ARG A 23 -10.50 12.30 -1.55
CA ARG A 23 -10.13 13.48 -0.75
C ARG A 23 -10.38 13.29 0.75
N VAL A 24 -11.39 12.51 1.11
CA VAL A 24 -11.75 12.20 2.51
C VAL A 24 -10.85 11.09 3.09
N LEU A 25 -10.31 10.21 2.24
CA LEU A 25 -9.41 9.11 2.60
C LEU A 25 -8.01 9.60 3.04
N LEU A 26 -7.51 10.71 2.50
CA LEU A 26 -6.26 11.31 2.96
C LEU A 26 -6.36 11.88 4.39
N LEU A 27 -7.56 12.24 4.85
CA LEU A 27 -7.78 12.85 6.16
C LEU A 27 -8.24 11.85 7.23
N ASN A 28 -8.98 10.79 6.89
CA ASN A 28 -9.53 9.84 7.87
C ASN A 28 -8.74 8.54 8.06
N ILE A 29 -7.74 8.25 7.20
CA ILE A 29 -6.79 7.15 7.46
C ILE A 29 -5.77 7.55 8.56
N PHE A 30 -5.47 8.85 8.72
CA PHE A 30 -4.38 9.35 9.56
C PHE A 30 -4.72 9.55 11.06
N GLY A 31 -5.98 9.52 11.47
CA GLY A 31 -6.39 9.88 12.84
C GLY A 31 -5.98 8.90 13.96
N ARG A 32 -5.54 7.68 13.63
CA ARG A 32 -5.01 6.72 14.61
C ARG A 32 -4.24 5.58 13.92
N VAL A 33 -3.15 5.90 13.22
CA VAL A 33 -2.21 4.89 12.71
C VAL A 33 -1.34 4.37 13.87
N VAL A 34 -1.93 3.78 14.90
CA VAL A 34 -1.19 3.29 16.09
C VAL A 34 -1.76 2.00 16.68
N SER A 35 -2.78 1.36 16.09
CA SER A 35 -3.28 0.09 16.65
C SER A 35 -2.45 -1.15 16.27
N HIS A 36 -1.57 -1.07 15.26
CA HIS A 36 -0.88 -2.24 14.71
C HIS A 36 0.58 -1.99 14.29
N LEU A 37 1.32 -1.12 15.01
CA LEU A 37 2.72 -0.79 14.68
C LEU A 37 3.57 -2.06 14.42
N ARG A 38 3.33 -3.14 15.17
CA ARG A 38 3.96 -4.45 14.96
C ARG A 38 3.64 -5.04 13.58
N PHE A 39 2.37 -5.29 13.26
CA PHE A 39 1.94 -5.85 11.98
C PHE A 39 2.36 -4.99 10.78
N THR A 40 2.20 -3.66 10.88
CA THR A 40 2.65 -2.73 9.83
C THR A 40 4.18 -2.74 9.69
N ALA A 41 4.92 -2.83 10.78
CA ALA A 41 6.37 -2.95 10.75
C ALA A 41 6.83 -4.29 10.16
N ASP A 42 6.17 -5.39 10.49
CA ASP A 42 6.50 -6.72 9.97
C ASP A 42 6.34 -6.74 8.44
N ILE A 43 5.23 -6.21 7.92
CA ILE A 43 5.01 -6.05 6.47
C ILE A 43 6.07 -5.12 5.87
N TRP A 44 6.34 -3.97 6.50
CA TRP A 44 7.32 -3.01 6.01
C TRP A 44 8.70 -3.65 5.87
N TYR A 45 9.21 -4.30 6.92
CA TYR A 45 10.53 -4.92 6.91
C TYR A 45 10.61 -6.08 5.90
N ALA A 46 9.53 -6.85 5.73
CA ALA A 46 9.47 -7.89 4.71
C ALA A 46 9.53 -7.30 3.27
N VAL A 47 8.77 -6.24 3.00
CA VAL A 47 8.79 -5.54 1.69
C VAL A 47 10.16 -4.90 1.42
N ILE A 48 10.74 -4.23 2.41
CA ILE A 48 12.06 -3.60 2.29
C ILE A 48 13.17 -4.65 2.04
N ARG A 49 13.11 -5.79 2.74
CA ARG A 49 14.02 -6.92 2.52
C ARG A 49 13.87 -7.50 1.11
N TRP A 50 12.64 -7.66 0.63
CA TRP A 50 12.37 -8.12 -0.73
C TRP A 50 12.96 -7.18 -1.79
N LEU A 51 12.90 -5.86 -1.57
CA LEU A 51 13.49 -4.86 -2.46
C LEU A 51 15.02 -4.75 -2.36
N GLY A 52 15.67 -5.52 -1.47
CA GLY A 52 17.11 -5.46 -1.23
C GLY A 52 17.55 -4.13 -0.61
N ALA A 53 16.67 -3.46 0.15
CA ALA A 53 16.93 -2.21 0.82
C ALA A 53 16.98 -2.39 2.34
N THR A 54 17.47 -1.36 3.04
CA THR A 54 17.42 -1.25 4.51
C THR A 54 16.84 0.11 4.87
N ALA A 55 15.64 0.09 5.43
CA ALA A 55 14.89 1.29 5.77
C ALA A 55 14.06 1.04 7.04
N VAL A 56 14.20 1.92 8.02
CA VAL A 56 13.36 1.93 9.23
C VAL A 56 11.96 2.38 8.86
N LEU A 57 10.91 1.82 9.47
CA LEU A 57 9.55 2.34 9.30
C LEU A 57 9.43 3.68 10.05
N PRO A 58 9.28 4.83 9.37
CA PRO A 58 9.05 6.09 10.08
C PRO A 58 7.60 6.19 10.55
N ALA A 59 7.38 6.91 11.65
CA ALA A 59 6.04 7.15 12.19
C ALA A 59 5.13 7.94 11.24
N ASN A 60 5.72 8.68 10.29
CA ASN A 60 5.00 9.46 9.30
C ASN A 60 5.02 8.75 7.94
N VAL A 61 3.82 8.50 7.40
CA VAL A 61 3.60 7.86 6.11
C VAL A 61 4.24 8.62 4.94
N LEU A 62 4.22 9.96 4.96
CA LEU A 62 4.91 10.75 3.93
C LEU A 62 6.43 10.62 4.03
N MET A 63 6.98 10.45 5.24
CA MET A 63 8.41 10.17 5.41
C MET A 63 8.76 8.77 4.90
N SER A 64 7.86 7.77 5.05
CA SER A 64 8.12 6.42 4.52
C SER A 64 8.15 6.41 3.00
N TYR A 65 7.33 7.25 2.35
CA TYR A 65 7.40 7.48 0.91
C TYR A 65 8.74 8.07 0.50
N GLY A 66 9.14 9.17 1.16
CA GLY A 66 10.41 9.85 0.88
C GLY A 66 11.61 8.93 1.07
N MET A 67 11.61 8.11 2.11
CA MET A 67 12.66 7.12 2.35
C MET A 67 12.72 6.07 1.24
N LEU A 68 11.59 5.42 0.91
CA LEU A 68 11.59 4.33 -0.05
C LEU A 68 11.93 4.80 -1.46
N VAL A 69 11.32 5.90 -1.91
CA VAL A 69 11.60 6.46 -3.24
C VAL A 69 12.98 7.11 -3.28
N GLY A 70 13.44 7.67 -2.16
CA GLY A 70 14.78 8.23 -2.00
C GLY A 70 15.91 7.22 -2.26
N CYS A 71 15.69 5.94 -1.92
CA CYS A 71 16.62 4.84 -2.22
C CYS A 71 16.78 4.56 -3.72
N GLY A 72 15.95 5.14 -4.59
CA GLY A 72 16.01 4.91 -6.04
C GLY A 72 17.08 5.76 -6.73
N ASN A 73 18.13 5.13 -7.27
CA ASN A 73 19.21 5.86 -7.96
C ASN A 73 18.86 6.35 -9.38
N ASN A 74 17.74 5.90 -9.96
CA ASN A 74 17.31 6.32 -11.30
C ASN A 74 15.78 6.48 -11.38
N LYS A 75 15.30 7.18 -12.43
CA LYS A 75 13.86 7.48 -12.60
C LYS A 75 12.98 6.22 -12.65
N LYS A 76 13.48 5.12 -13.24
CA LYS A 76 12.74 3.85 -13.34
C LYS A 76 12.58 3.19 -11.97
N ARG A 77 13.65 3.12 -11.18
CA ARG A 77 13.68 2.55 -9.84
C ARG A 77 12.84 3.38 -8.86
N LYS A 78 12.92 4.71 -8.95
CA LYS A 78 12.04 5.62 -8.19
C LYS A 78 10.57 5.33 -8.46
N LYS A 79 10.17 5.18 -9.74
CA LYS A 79 8.80 4.80 -10.10
C LYS A 79 8.40 3.44 -9.54
N GLY A 80 9.26 2.42 -9.64
CA GLY A 80 9.00 1.10 -9.05
C GLY A 80 8.79 1.18 -7.54
N PHE A 81 9.65 1.92 -6.83
CA PHE A 81 9.50 2.15 -5.40
C PHE A 81 8.23 2.93 -5.04
N SER A 82 7.80 3.90 -5.86
CA SER A 82 6.50 4.57 -5.67
C SER A 82 5.32 3.60 -5.83
N ILE A 83 5.36 2.67 -6.78
CA ILE A 83 4.31 1.65 -6.98
C ILE A 83 4.26 0.71 -5.77
N VAL A 84 5.40 0.20 -5.33
CA VAL A 84 5.47 -0.69 -4.16
C VAL A 84 4.99 0.03 -2.90
N TRP A 85 5.35 1.30 -2.72
CA TRP A 85 4.85 2.10 -1.60
C TRP A 85 3.33 2.25 -1.63
N LEU A 86 2.75 2.54 -2.80
CA LEU A 86 1.31 2.70 -2.96
C LEU A 86 0.58 1.37 -2.68
N ALA A 87 1.12 0.26 -3.18
CA ALA A 87 0.64 -1.09 -2.90
C ALA A 87 0.67 -1.41 -1.40
N PHE A 88 1.75 -1.04 -0.71
CA PHE A 88 1.88 -1.20 0.75
C PHE A 88 0.81 -0.43 1.52
N VAL A 89 0.62 0.87 1.23
CA VAL A 89 -0.40 1.70 1.90
C VAL A 89 -1.81 1.16 1.62
N TRP A 90 -2.08 0.77 0.37
CA TRP A 90 -3.35 0.18 -0.02
C TRP A 90 -3.64 -1.12 0.73
N ALA A 91 -2.65 -2.01 0.82
CA ALA A 91 -2.80 -3.30 1.49
C ALA A 91 -3.08 -3.15 2.99
N ILE A 92 -2.41 -2.21 3.67
CA ILE A 92 -2.67 -1.89 5.08
C ILE A 92 -4.08 -1.34 5.27
N TRP A 93 -4.50 -0.41 4.40
CA TRP A 93 -5.84 0.15 4.45
C TRP A 93 -6.90 -0.95 4.26
N LYS A 94 -6.70 -1.85 3.31
CA LYS A 94 -7.57 -2.99 3.05
C LYS A 94 -7.64 -3.95 4.24
N ALA A 95 -6.50 -4.32 4.83
CA ALA A 95 -6.44 -5.18 6.01
C ALA A 95 -7.17 -4.56 7.20
N ARG A 96 -6.96 -3.26 7.46
CA ARG A 96 -7.67 -2.52 8.52
C ARG A 96 -9.18 -2.52 8.28
N ASN A 97 -9.62 -2.26 7.06
CA ASN A 97 -11.05 -2.26 6.75
C ASN A 97 -11.66 -3.65 6.89
N ASN A 98 -11.00 -4.71 6.41
CA ASN A 98 -11.50 -6.07 6.57
C ASN A 98 -11.65 -6.47 8.05
N ARG A 99 -10.72 -6.05 8.92
CA ARG A 99 -10.84 -6.25 10.36
C ARG A 99 -12.06 -5.52 10.94
N VAL A 100 -12.30 -4.27 10.52
CA VAL A 100 -13.41 -3.46 11.05
C VAL A 100 -14.77 -3.95 10.55
N PHE A 101 -14.89 -4.30 9.27
CA PHE A 101 -16.16 -4.61 8.63
C PHE A 101 -16.50 -6.10 8.62
N ASN A 102 -15.48 -6.96 8.53
CA ASN A 102 -15.66 -8.41 8.37
C ASN A 102 -15.08 -9.21 9.55
N ASN A 103 -14.55 -8.55 10.58
CA ASN A 103 -13.87 -9.17 11.73
C ASN A 103 -12.83 -10.23 11.33
N THR A 104 -12.21 -10.05 10.16
CA THR A 104 -11.20 -10.96 9.61
C THR A 104 -9.82 -10.43 9.95
N GLU A 105 -9.02 -11.24 10.61
CA GLU A 105 -7.59 -10.98 10.76
C GLU A 105 -6.84 -11.59 9.58
N VAL A 106 -5.85 -10.86 9.07
CA VAL A 106 -5.03 -11.24 7.92
C VAL A 106 -3.59 -11.29 8.41
N GLU A 107 -2.87 -12.35 8.09
CA GLU A 107 -1.48 -12.51 8.47
C GLU A 107 -0.56 -11.60 7.67
N ALA A 108 0.55 -11.16 8.27
CA ALA A 108 1.48 -10.23 7.62
C ALA A 108 2.05 -10.81 6.31
N GLU A 109 2.29 -12.12 6.28
CA GLU A 109 2.79 -12.85 5.11
C GLU A 109 1.81 -12.75 3.93
N GLU A 110 0.51 -12.96 4.17
CA GLU A 110 -0.53 -12.85 3.13
C GLU A 110 -0.59 -11.42 2.55
N VAL A 111 -0.37 -10.41 3.39
CA VAL A 111 -0.32 -9.02 2.94
C VAL A 111 0.92 -8.73 2.10
N VAL A 112 2.08 -9.29 2.47
CA VAL A 112 3.31 -9.15 1.68
C VAL A 112 3.15 -9.80 0.31
N ASP A 113 2.61 -11.02 0.25
CA ASP A 113 2.32 -11.72 -1.00
C ASP A 113 1.37 -10.92 -1.90
N TYR A 114 0.34 -10.32 -1.29
CA TYR A 114 -0.58 -9.44 -2.01
C TYR A 114 0.15 -8.21 -2.59
N ILE A 115 1.01 -7.54 -1.80
CA ILE A 115 1.80 -6.39 -2.25
C ILE A 115 2.72 -6.76 -3.42
N GLN A 116 3.43 -7.88 -3.33
CA GLN A 116 4.30 -8.36 -4.41
C GLN A 116 3.50 -8.62 -5.68
N ARG A 117 2.32 -9.27 -5.54
CA ARG A 117 1.47 -9.61 -6.69
C ARG A 117 0.91 -8.37 -7.39
N ILE A 118 0.45 -7.34 -6.65
CA ILE A 118 -0.13 -6.13 -7.25
C ILE A 118 0.91 -5.11 -7.75
N SER A 119 2.16 -5.18 -7.28
CA SER A 119 3.22 -4.26 -7.70
C SER A 119 3.99 -4.72 -8.94
N TRP A 120 3.84 -5.98 -9.34
CA TRP A 120 4.51 -6.59 -10.49
C TRP A 120 3.61 -6.78 -11.72
N GLN A 121 2.36 -6.31 -11.68
CA GLN A 121 1.47 -6.25 -12.84
C GLN A 121 1.69 -4.95 -13.63
#